data_AF-A0A9P5JI95-F1
#
_entry.id   AF-A0A9P5JI95-F1
#
_cell.length_a   1.000
_cell.length_b   1.000
_cell.length_c   1.000
_cell.angle_alpha   90.00
_cell.angle_beta   90.00
_cell.angle_gamma   90.00
#
_symmetry.space_group_name_H-M   'P 1'
#
loop_
_entity.id
_entity.type
_entity.pdbx_description
1 polymer ?
#
loop_
_entity_poly.entity_id
_entity_poly.type
_entity_poly.pdbx_seq_one_letter_code
_entity_poly.pdbx_strand_id
1 'polypeptide(L)'
;MQTEITARVNGAMLPKFIGKTLDAPNEAVVEAADGGQVKLKLNASISITTNYVEVIGTVQDASLIKVLHASNLGDGIDLTVVNGLIELAAKHPQIFADV
;
A
#
# COMPACT_ATOMS: atom_id res chain seq x y z
N MET A 1 34.22 6.23 8.18
CA MET A 1 32.84 6.43 7.73
C MET A 1 32.81 6.15 6.23
N GLN A 2 32.23 5.03 5.82
CA GLN A 2 32.06 4.71 4.39
C GLN A 2 30.85 5.51 3.89
N THR A 3 31.04 6.33 2.86
CA THR A 3 29.95 7.06 2.23
C THR A 3 29.17 6.09 1.34
N GLU A 4 28.01 5.62 1.81
CA GLU A 4 27.13 4.81 0.97
C GLU A 4 26.49 5.72 -0.09
N ILE A 5 26.82 5.48 -1.36
CA ILE A 5 26.17 6.17 -2.48
C ILE A 5 24.83 5.50 -2.72
N THR A 6 23.77 6.16 -2.27
CA THR A 6 22.39 5.73 -2.46
C THR A 6 21.91 6.06 -3.88
N ALA A 7 21.78 5.05 -4.74
CA ALA A 7 21.30 5.20 -6.12
C ALA A 7 19.80 4.87 -6.23
N ARG A 8 19.02 5.72 -6.89
CA ARG A 8 17.64 5.39 -7.30
C ARG A 8 17.69 4.34 -8.42
N VAL A 9 17.06 3.18 -8.21
CA VAL A 9 17.03 2.06 -9.16
C VAL A 9 15.59 1.72 -9.57
N ASN A 10 15.42 1.09 -10.74
CA ASN A 10 14.14 0.51 -11.17
C ASN A 10 14.24 -1.03 -11.27
N GLY A 11 13.11 -1.70 -11.55
CA GLY A 11 13.04 -3.17 -11.59
C GLY A 11 14.06 -3.84 -12.52
N ALA A 12 14.35 -3.23 -13.67
CA ALA A 12 15.33 -3.75 -14.64
C ALA A 12 16.79 -3.67 -14.13
N MET A 13 17.07 -2.85 -13.11
CA MET A 13 18.40 -2.67 -12.55
C MET A 13 18.69 -3.62 -11.39
N LEU A 14 17.68 -4.25 -10.77
CA LEU A 14 17.81 -5.07 -9.57
C LEU A 14 18.87 -6.20 -9.66
N PRO A 15 19.05 -6.92 -10.79
CA PRO A 15 20.10 -7.94 -10.89
C PRO A 15 21.52 -7.40 -10.67
N LYS A 16 21.75 -6.09 -10.84
CA LYS A 16 23.06 -5.42 -10.67
C LYS A 16 23.36 -5.00 -9.24
N PHE A 17 22.38 -5.12 -8.34
CA PHE A 17 22.47 -4.67 -6.95
C PHE A 17 22.24 -5.80 -5.94
N ILE A 18 22.35 -7.06 -6.38
CA ILE A 18 22.34 -8.23 -5.49
C ILE A 18 23.46 -8.07 -4.44
N GLY A 19 23.09 -8.10 -3.16
CA GLY A 19 24.01 -7.93 -2.03
C GLY A 19 24.39 -6.48 -1.69
N LYS A 20 23.72 -5.47 -2.27
CA LYS A 20 23.93 -4.04 -1.95
C LYS A 20 22.69 -3.45 -1.27
N THR A 21 22.89 -2.62 -0.26
CA THR A 21 21.81 -1.83 0.36
C THR A 21 21.37 -0.74 -0.62
N LEU A 22 20.07 -0.69 -0.91
CA LEU A 22 19.43 0.31 -1.75
C LEU A 22 18.39 1.06 -0.92
N ASP A 23 18.29 2.38 -1.11
CA ASP A 23 17.09 3.14 -0.74
C ASP A 23 16.09 2.93 -1.88
N ALA A 24 15.40 1.80 -1.84
CA ALA A 24 14.26 1.58 -2.71
C ALA A 24 13.21 2.63 -2.33
N PRO A 25 12.60 3.34 -3.31
CA PRO A 25 11.57 4.32 -2.98
C PRO A 25 10.50 3.58 -2.19
N ASN A 26 10.27 4.03 -0.95
CA ASN A 26 9.24 3.52 -0.05
C ASN A 26 7.83 3.87 -0.57
N GLU A 27 7.57 3.67 -1.85
CA GLU A 27 6.33 4.00 -2.51
C GLU A 27 5.80 2.78 -3.26
N ALA A 28 4.53 2.46 -3.05
CA ALA A 28 3.80 1.47 -3.83
C ALA A 28 2.56 2.12 -4.43
N VAL A 29 2.10 1.62 -5.57
CA VAL A 29 0.79 1.99 -6.12
C VAL A 29 -0.08 0.75 -6.03
N VAL A 30 -1.27 0.91 -5.42
CA VAL A 30 -2.26 -0.15 -5.27
C VAL A 30 -3.57 0.29 -5.90
N GLU A 31 -4.38 -0.69 -6.30
CA GLU A 31 -5.75 -0.48 -6.73
C GLU A 31 -6.69 -0.64 -5.53
N ALA A 32 -7.60 0.30 -5.35
CA ALA A 32 -8.67 0.25 -4.37
C ALA A 32 -9.86 -0.55 -4.92
N ALA A 33 -10.81 -0.92 -4.06
CA ALA A 33 -11.94 -1.78 -4.44
C ALA A 33 -12.87 -1.16 -5.51
N ASP A 34 -12.84 0.16 -5.69
CA ASP A 34 -13.57 0.90 -6.73
C ASP A 34 -12.81 0.99 -8.07
N GLY A 35 -11.62 0.39 -8.17
CA GLY A 35 -10.72 0.48 -9.32
C GLY A 35 -9.85 1.75 -9.35
N GLY A 36 -9.97 2.62 -8.33
CA GLY A 36 -9.13 3.81 -8.18
C GLY A 36 -7.70 3.44 -7.80
N GLN A 37 -6.71 4.19 -8.29
CA GLN A 37 -5.31 3.98 -7.91
C GLN A 37 -4.91 4.89 -6.75
N VAL A 38 -4.23 4.30 -5.77
CA VAL A 38 -3.73 4.99 -4.58
C VAL A 38 -2.24 4.75 -4.42
N LYS A 39 -1.50 5.83 -4.18
CA LYS A 39 -0.09 5.76 -3.83
C LYS A 39 0.06 5.59 -2.32
N LEU A 40 0.89 4.64 -1.93
CA LEU A 40 1.25 4.36 -0.55
C LEU A 40 2.68 4.84 -0.31
N LYS A 41 2.89 5.62 0.74
CA LYS A 41 4.22 5.87 1.30
C LYS A 41 4.46 4.88 2.43
N LEU A 42 5.23 3.85 2.13
CA LEU A 42 5.63 2.79 3.03
C LEU A 42 6.70 3.28 4.02
N ASN A 43 6.90 2.50 5.07
CA ASN A 43 8.06 2.61 5.95
C ASN A 43 8.86 1.30 5.84
N ALA A 44 10.10 1.31 6.33
CA ALA A 44 11.01 0.16 6.21
C ALA A 44 10.51 -1.13 6.90
N SER A 45 9.48 -1.05 7.76
CA SER A 45 8.90 -2.21 8.45
C SER A 45 7.70 -2.84 7.74
N ILE A 46 7.20 -2.23 6.66
CA ILE A 46 6.03 -2.75 5.94
C ILE A 46 6.46 -3.67 4.80
N SER A 47 5.94 -4.89 4.80
CA SER A 47 6.15 -5.88 3.73
C SER A 47 4.81 -6.26 3.10
N ILE A 48 4.64 -5.90 1.82
CA ILE A 48 3.51 -6.31 0.98
C ILE A 48 3.96 -7.53 0.18
N THR A 49 3.28 -8.66 0.36
CA THR A 49 3.68 -9.96 -0.18
C THR A 49 2.55 -10.72 -0.88
N THR A 50 1.32 -10.20 -0.83
CA THR A 50 0.13 -10.78 -1.45
C THR A 50 -0.56 -9.78 -2.36
N ASN A 51 -1.44 -10.25 -3.24
CA ASN A 51 -2.15 -9.39 -4.19
C ASN A 51 -3.14 -8.46 -3.51
N TYR A 52 -3.78 -8.91 -2.43
CA TYR A 52 -4.69 -8.10 -1.65
C TYR A 52 -4.10 -7.77 -0.28
N VAL A 53 -4.18 -6.50 0.08
CA VAL A 53 -3.69 -5.97 1.35
C VAL A 53 -4.70 -5.02 1.96
N GLU A 54 -4.82 -5.07 3.28
CA GLU A 54 -5.48 -4.01 4.04
C GLU A 54 -4.43 -2.97 4.44
N VAL A 55 -4.75 -1.69 4.25
CA VAL A 55 -3.85 -0.57 4.54
C VAL A 55 -4.50 0.34 5.57
N ILE A 56 -3.80 0.55 6.69
CA ILE A 56 -4.17 1.54 7.71
C ILE A 56 -3.13 2.66 7.65
N GLY A 57 -3.58 3.89 7.47
CA GLY A 57 -2.68 5.02 7.32
C GLY A 57 -3.37 6.38 7.41
N THR A 58 -2.58 7.43 7.21
CA THR A 58 -3.08 8.81 7.18
C THR A 58 -3.03 9.33 5.75
N VAL A 59 -4.15 9.83 5.23
CA VAL A 59 -4.22 10.52 3.95
C VAL A 59 -3.35 11.78 4.00
N GLN A 60 -2.37 11.89 3.12
CA GLN A 60 -1.47 13.05 3.00
C GLN A 60 -1.93 14.00 1.90
N ASP A 61 -2.48 13.46 0.80
CA ASP A 61 -3.12 14.20 -0.29
C ASP A 61 -4.19 13.33 -0.95
N ALA A 62 -4.86 13.85 -1.99
CA ALA A 62 -5.96 13.18 -2.70
C ALA A 62 -5.63 11.78 -3.26
N SER A 63 -4.36 11.43 -3.40
CA SER A 63 -3.90 10.15 -3.97
C SER A 63 -2.81 9.46 -3.15
N LEU A 64 -2.42 10.00 -1.99
CA LEU A 64 -1.29 9.53 -1.20
C LEU A 64 -1.70 9.20 0.24
N ILE A 65 -1.42 7.97 0.65
CA ILE A 65 -1.55 7.52 2.03
C ILE A 65 -0.17 7.27 2.62
N LYS A 66 0.14 7.88 3.76
CA LYS A 66 1.28 7.47 4.60
C LYS A 66 0.86 6.27 5.43
N VAL A 67 1.48 5.12 5.18
CA VAL A 67 1.07 3.86 5.79
C VAL A 67 1.61 3.75 7.22
N LEU A 68 0.72 3.41 8.14
CA LEU A 68 1.04 3.08 9.54
C LEU A 68 1.17 1.57 9.71
N HIS A 69 0.26 0.81 9.10
CA HIS A 69 0.24 -0.65 9.13
C HIS A 69 -0.33 -1.20 7.81
N ALA A 70 0.13 -2.37 7.39
CA ALA A 70 -0.45 -3.11 6.28
C ALA A 70 -0.54 -4.60 6.63
N SER A 71 -1.67 -5.21 6.32
CA SER A 71 -1.93 -6.64 6.52
C SER A 71 -2.10 -7.35 5.18
N ASN A 72 -1.39 -8.46 4.99
CA ASN A 72 -1.47 -9.29 3.79
C ASN A 72 -2.70 -10.20 3.89
N LEU A 73 -3.64 -10.08 2.95
CA LEU A 73 -4.91 -10.82 2.96
C LEU A 73 -4.92 -12.04 2.03
N GLY A 74 -3.81 -12.31 1.34
CA GLY A 74 -3.72 -13.37 0.34
C GLY A 74 -4.23 -12.93 -1.03
N ASP A 75 -4.61 -13.91 -1.84
CA ASP A 75 -4.88 -13.72 -3.28
C ASP A 75 -6.32 -14.10 -3.68
N GLY A 76 -7.18 -14.43 -2.72
CA GLY A 76 -8.53 -14.97 -2.95
C GLY A 76 -9.68 -14.03 -2.62
N ILE A 77 -9.46 -12.71 -2.61
CA ILE A 77 -10.49 -11.72 -2.27
C ILE A 77 -11.25 -11.26 -3.51
N ASP A 78 -12.57 -11.15 -3.37
CA ASP A 78 -13.44 -10.49 -4.35
C ASP A 78 -13.65 -9.01 -3.97
N LEU A 79 -12.93 -8.11 -4.65
CA LEU A 79 -13.03 -6.67 -4.41
C LEU A 79 -14.41 -6.10 -4.76
N THR A 80 -15.21 -6.78 -5.58
CA THR A 80 -16.59 -6.36 -5.90
C THR A 80 -17.47 -6.40 -4.66
N VAL A 81 -17.37 -7.49 -3.90
CA VAL A 81 -18.12 -7.66 -2.64
C VAL A 81 -17.65 -6.64 -1.60
N VAL A 82 -16.33 -6.44 -1.51
CA VAL A 82 -15.73 -5.46 -0.60
C VAL A 82 -16.22 -4.04 -0.93
N ASN A 83 -16.21 -3.64 -2.21
CA ASN A 83 -16.71 -2.33 -2.63
C ASN A 83 -18.19 -2.16 -2.29
N GLY A 84 -19.02 -3.18 -2.55
CA GLY A 84 -20.44 -3.17 -2.19
C GLY A 84 -20.68 -2.97 -0.69
N LEU A 85 -19.87 -3.61 0.17
CA LEU A 85 -19.93 -3.42 1.62
C LEU A 85 -19.51 -1.98 2.03
N ILE A 86 -18.45 -1.44 1.43
CA ILE A 86 -17.99 -0.07 1.70
C ILE A 86 -19.10 0.94 1.36
N GLU A 87 -19.72 0.80 0.19
CA GLU A 87 -20.82 1.67 -0.23
C GLU A 87 -22.05 1.53 0.69
N LEU A 88 -22.38 0.31 1.11
CA LEU A 88 -23.50 0.05 2.03
C LEU A 88 -23.25 0.69 3.40
N ALA A 89 -22.03 0.53 3.94
CA ALA A 89 -21.63 1.12 5.20
C ALA A 89 -21.69 2.65 5.16
N ALA A 90 -21.21 3.25 4.06
CA ALA A 90 -21.28 4.70 3.84
C ALA A 90 -22.73 5.23 3.73
N LYS A 91 -23.65 4.43 3.17
CA LYS A 91 -25.08 4.77 3.07
C LYS A 91 -25.84 4.64 4.40
N HIS A 92 -25.37 3.76 5.30
CA HIS A 92 -26.05 3.46 6.57
C HIS A 92 -25.10 3.58 7.78
N PRO A 93 -24.52 4.76 8.03
CA PRO A 93 -23.54 4.94 9.10
C PRO A 93 -24.09 4.60 10.49
N GLN A 94 -25.40 4.75 10.73
CA GLN A 94 -26.05 4.38 11.99
C GLN A 94 -25.98 2.88 12.34
N ILE A 95 -25.63 2.02 11.37
CA ILE A 95 -25.47 0.57 11.56
C ILE A 95 -23.98 0.21 11.73
N PHE A 96 -23.10 0.90 11.00
CA PHE A 96 -21.70 0.49 10.82
C PHE A 96 -20.68 1.38 11.51
N ALA A 97 -21.05 2.60 11.90
CA ALA A 97 -20.21 3.50 12.66
C ALA A 97 -20.73 3.57 14.10
N ASP A 98 -19.85 3.31 15.07
CA ASP A 98 -20.09 3.69 16.45
C ASP A 98 -20.04 5.23 16.52
N VAL A 99 -21.22 5.86 16.53
CA VAL A 99 -21.41 7.29 16.79
C VAL A 99 -21.55 7.53 18.29
#